data_AF-A0A7K7V3Z0-F1
#
_entry.id   AF-A0A7K7V3Z0-F1
#
_cell.length_a   1.000
_cell.length_b   1.000
_cell.length_c   1.000
_cell.angle_alpha   90.00
_cell.angle_beta   90.00
_cell.angle_gamma   90.00
#
_symmetry.space_group_name_H-M   'P 1'
#
loop_
_entity.id
_entity.type
_entity.pdbx_description
1 polymer ?
#
loop_
_entity_poly.entity_id
_entity_poly.type
_entity_poly.pdbx_seq_one_letter_code
_entity_poly.pdbx_strand_id
1 'polypeptide(L)'
;QSPAALAMDYLSKPGLLSVIAGVACGVCLGWGIRGRLLRQPRVRAAAAPSELGSEANVMGESGEYKMVLIVRNDLKMGKGKVAAQCSHAAVSAYKQVQRRNPDLLKQWEYCGQPKVVLKAPDEETLVQLLTDAKQRGLTVSLIQDAGRTQIAPGSRTVLGIGPGPADIVDKVSGHLKLF
;
A
#
# COMPACT_ATOMS: atom_id res chain seq x y z
N GLN A 1 -36.66 -16.67 56.62
CA GLN A 1 -36.46 -15.41 55.88
C GLN A 1 -36.32 -15.79 54.39
N SER A 2 -37.17 -15.23 53.52
CA SER A 2 -37.36 -15.74 52.15
C SER A 2 -36.32 -15.14 51.17
N PRO A 3 -35.73 -15.94 50.26
CA PRO A 3 -34.65 -15.51 49.34
C PRO A 3 -35.07 -14.44 48.32
N ALA A 4 -36.37 -14.21 48.13
CA ALA A 4 -36.87 -13.17 47.21
C ALA A 4 -36.62 -11.73 47.70
N ALA A 5 -36.54 -11.51 49.02
CA ALA A 5 -36.33 -10.18 49.59
C ALA A 5 -34.91 -9.64 49.35
N LEU A 6 -33.90 -10.52 49.37
CA LEU A 6 -32.48 -10.16 49.18
C LEU A 6 -32.13 -9.75 47.75
N ALA A 7 -32.89 -10.22 46.74
CA ALA A 7 -32.67 -9.87 45.34
C ALA A 7 -33.19 -8.46 44.99
N MET A 8 -34.31 -8.04 45.62
CA MET A 8 -34.91 -6.71 45.43
C MET A 8 -34.05 -5.57 46.01
N ASP A 9 -33.32 -5.84 47.10
CA ASP A 9 -32.44 -4.85 47.74
C ASP A 9 -31.12 -4.62 46.98
N TYR A 10 -30.65 -5.62 46.23
CA TYR A 10 -29.44 -5.48 45.40
C TYR A 10 -29.68 -4.62 44.16
N LEU A 11 -30.88 -4.71 43.58
CA LEU A 11 -31.28 -3.96 42.39
C LEU A 11 -31.57 -2.48 42.68
N SER A 12 -31.89 -2.13 43.93
CA SER A 12 -32.32 -0.78 44.34
C SER A 12 -31.17 0.15 44.74
N LYS A 13 -29.91 -0.28 44.61
CA LYS A 13 -28.76 0.57 44.92
C LYS A 13 -28.56 1.63 43.81
N PRO A 14 -28.52 2.93 44.16
CA PRO A 14 -28.50 4.02 43.18
C PRO A 14 -27.29 3.98 42.22
N GLY A 15 -26.17 3.37 42.65
CA GLY A 15 -24.99 3.18 41.82
C GLY A 15 -25.08 2.03 40.80
N LEU A 16 -25.94 1.03 41.02
CA LEU A 16 -26.08 -0.10 40.08
C LEU A 16 -27.08 0.23 38.95
N LEU A 17 -28.14 0.96 39.28
CA LEU A 17 -29.13 1.43 38.31
C LEU A 17 -28.54 2.40 37.29
N SER A 18 -27.61 3.28 37.71
CA SER A 18 -26.92 4.22 36.81
C SER A 18 -25.99 3.52 35.82
N VAL A 19 -25.32 2.44 36.24
CA VAL A 19 -24.45 1.63 35.37
C VAL A 19 -25.28 0.87 34.33
N ILE A 20 -26.40 0.26 34.74
CA ILE A 20 -27.30 -0.47 33.83
C ILE A 20 -27.92 0.49 32.80
N ALA A 21 -28.38 1.67 33.25
CA ALA A 21 -28.93 2.69 32.36
C ALA A 21 -27.87 3.22 31.37
N GLY A 22 -26.62 3.43 31.82
CA GLY A 22 -25.51 3.87 30.97
C GLY A 22 -25.14 2.86 29.89
N VAL A 23 -25.05 1.57 30.23
CA VAL A 23 -24.75 0.50 29.27
C VAL A 23 -25.88 0.33 28.26
N ALA A 24 -27.14 0.34 28.71
CA ALA A 24 -28.30 0.21 27.83
C ALA A 24 -28.38 1.37 26.82
N CYS A 25 -28.14 2.61 27.26
CA CYS A 25 -28.14 3.78 26.39
C CYS A 25 -26.99 3.73 25.36
N GLY A 26 -25.79 3.31 25.78
CA GLY A 26 -24.63 3.15 24.91
C GLY A 26 -24.81 2.11 23.81
N VAL A 27 -25.44 0.97 24.12
CA VAL A 27 -25.72 -0.09 23.14
C VAL A 27 -26.79 0.34 22.13
N CYS A 28 -27.86 1.00 22.58
CA CYS A 28 -28.93 1.50 21.71
C CYS A 28 -28.42 2.58 20.74
N LEU A 29 -27.61 3.53 21.22
CA LEU A 29 -26.99 4.55 20.37
C LEU A 29 -25.98 3.93 19.39
N GLY A 30 -25.19 2.95 19.85
CA GLY A 30 -24.22 2.23 19.02
C GLY A 30 -24.86 1.44 17.87
N TRP A 31 -25.98 0.74 18.11
CA TRP A 31 -26.73 0.04 17.06
C TRP A 31 -27.49 0.98 16.13
N GLY A 32 -28.03 2.09 16.64
CA GLY A 32 -28.71 3.11 15.82
C GLY A 32 -27.79 3.81 14.82
N ILE A 33 -26.55 4.11 15.23
CA ILE A 33 -25.54 4.75 14.38
C ILE A 33 -24.99 3.76 13.33
N ARG A 34 -24.79 2.49 13.70
CA ARG A 34 -24.30 1.43 12.80
C ARG A 34 -25.34 1.07 11.72
N GLY A 35 -26.64 1.11 12.05
CA GLY A 35 -27.73 0.86 11.11
C GLY A 35 -27.95 1.96 10.06
N ARG A 36 -27.56 3.20 10.35
CA ARG A 36 -27.68 4.33 9.40
C ARG A 36 -26.49 4.47 8.44
N LEU A 37 -25.27 4.12 8.86
CA LEU A 37 -24.08 4.27 8.02
C LEU A 37 -23.78 3.07 7.09
N LEU A 38 -24.36 1.89 7.33
CA LEU A 38 -24.11 0.67 6.52
C LEU A 38 -25.26 0.28 5.58
N ARG A 39 -26.18 1.20 5.28
CA ARG A 39 -27.25 0.93 4.32
C ARG A 39 -26.72 1.06 2.91
N GLN A 40 -26.18 -0.03 2.36
CA GLN A 40 -25.81 -0.07 0.93
C GLN A 40 -27.06 0.11 0.05
N PRO A 41 -26.97 0.89 -1.05
CA PRO A 41 -28.06 1.01 -2.01
C PRO A 41 -28.20 -0.30 -2.79
N ARG A 42 -29.38 -0.90 -2.72
CA ARG A 42 -29.74 -2.13 -3.43
C ARG A 42 -29.99 -1.79 -4.90
N VAL A 43 -29.01 -2.03 -5.77
CA VAL A 43 -29.19 -1.91 -7.23
C VAL A 43 -30.04 -3.10 -7.70
N ARG A 44 -31.14 -2.81 -8.41
CA ARG A 44 -32.04 -3.80 -9.02
C ARG A 44 -31.28 -4.57 -10.12
N ALA A 45 -31.21 -5.89 -10.00
CA ALA A 45 -30.78 -6.76 -11.08
C ALA A 45 -31.93 -6.95 -12.09
N ALA A 46 -31.67 -6.61 -13.36
CA ALA A 46 -32.46 -7.05 -14.50
C ALA A 46 -31.69 -8.18 -15.19
N ALA A 47 -32.39 -9.24 -15.58
CA ALA A 47 -31.83 -10.46 -16.16
C ALA A 47 -32.01 -10.52 -17.68
N ALA A 48 -30.99 -11.02 -18.39
CA ALA A 48 -30.99 -11.87 -19.60
C ALA A 48 -29.75 -11.60 -20.50
N PRO A 49 -29.34 -12.51 -21.41
CA PRO A 49 -29.28 -13.96 -21.36
C PRO A 49 -27.84 -14.50 -21.57
N SER A 50 -27.72 -15.82 -21.48
CA SER A 50 -26.52 -16.65 -21.60
C SER A 50 -25.76 -16.54 -22.94
N GLU A 51 -24.46 -16.33 -22.87
CA GLU A 51 -23.50 -16.76 -23.90
C GLU A 51 -22.28 -17.36 -23.20
N LEU A 52 -22.01 -18.63 -23.51
CA LEU A 52 -20.92 -19.44 -22.98
C LEU A 52 -19.60 -18.95 -23.62
N GLY A 53 -18.90 -18.04 -22.95
CA GLY A 53 -17.66 -17.46 -23.47
C GLY A 53 -16.67 -17.06 -22.38
N SER A 54 -15.65 -17.91 -22.20
CA SER A 54 -14.37 -17.62 -21.55
C SER A 54 -14.42 -17.25 -20.05
N GLU A 55 -14.23 -18.25 -19.19
CA GLU A 55 -13.90 -18.08 -17.77
C GLU A 55 -12.45 -17.57 -17.54
N ALA A 56 -12.04 -16.53 -18.27
CA ALA A 56 -10.70 -15.94 -18.15
C ALA A 56 -10.70 -14.44 -17.81
N ASN A 57 -11.85 -13.79 -17.62
CA ASN A 57 -11.90 -12.32 -17.44
C ASN A 57 -12.57 -11.83 -16.15
N VAL A 58 -12.53 -12.62 -15.07
CA VAL A 58 -12.96 -12.18 -13.73
C VAL A 58 -11.76 -11.76 -12.85
N MET A 59 -10.71 -11.22 -13.48
CA MET A 59 -9.79 -10.30 -12.82
C MET A 59 -10.06 -8.94 -13.46
N GLY A 60 -10.48 -7.96 -12.66
CA GLY A 60 -10.80 -6.63 -13.17
C GLY A 60 -9.64 -6.02 -13.96
N GLU A 61 -9.94 -4.97 -14.71
CA GLU A 61 -9.02 -4.16 -15.53
C GLU A 61 -7.76 -3.61 -14.81
N SER A 62 -7.55 -3.96 -13.54
CA SER A 62 -6.32 -3.76 -12.78
C SER A 62 -5.24 -4.75 -13.24
N GLY A 63 -4.43 -4.33 -14.21
CA GLY A 63 -3.20 -5.05 -14.61
C GLY A 63 -2.20 -5.20 -13.46
N GLU A 64 -1.12 -5.95 -13.67
CA GLU A 64 -0.08 -6.14 -12.67
C GLU A 64 0.56 -4.80 -12.25
N TYR A 65 0.85 -4.62 -10.96
CA TYR A 65 1.58 -3.45 -10.43
C TYR A 65 2.91 -3.89 -9.86
N LYS A 66 3.95 -3.07 -10.05
CA LYS A 66 5.27 -3.34 -9.44
C LYS A 66 6.06 -2.08 -9.13
N MET A 67 7.09 -2.26 -8.31
CA MET A 67 8.16 -1.30 -8.09
C MET A 67 9.47 -1.91 -8.61
N VAL A 68 10.31 -1.09 -9.26
CA VAL A 68 11.69 -1.49 -9.60
C VAL A 68 12.68 -0.65 -8.81
N LEU A 69 13.78 -1.28 -8.39
CA LEU A 69 14.88 -0.68 -7.65
C LEU A 69 16.14 -0.83 -8.50
N ILE A 70 16.59 0.24 -9.13
CA ILE A 70 17.69 0.24 -10.08
C ILE A 70 18.95 0.67 -9.34
N VAL A 71 19.90 -0.25 -9.22
CA VAL A 71 21.15 -0.08 -8.49
C VAL A 71 22.27 0.28 -9.46
N ARG A 72 23.07 1.30 -9.11
CA ARG A 72 24.31 1.59 -9.85
C ARG A 72 25.38 0.52 -9.61
N ASN A 73 25.82 -0.12 -10.69
CA ASN A 73 26.76 -1.23 -10.66
C ASN A 73 28.24 -0.81 -10.75
N ASP A 74 28.53 0.39 -11.24
CA ASP A 74 29.88 0.99 -11.24
C ASP A 74 30.40 1.24 -9.82
N LEU A 75 29.49 1.56 -8.89
CA LEU A 75 29.80 1.86 -7.49
C LEU A 75 30.31 0.66 -6.65
N LYS A 76 30.23 -0.56 -7.18
CA LYS A 76 30.67 -1.81 -6.51
C LYS A 76 30.23 -1.93 -5.05
N MET A 77 29.01 -1.51 -4.75
CA MET A 77 28.46 -1.57 -3.39
C MET A 77 28.39 -3.02 -2.88
N GLY A 78 28.83 -3.25 -1.65
CA GLY A 78 28.64 -4.53 -0.97
C GLY A 78 27.15 -4.84 -0.73
N LYS A 79 26.81 -6.13 -0.64
CA LYS A 79 25.43 -6.64 -0.54
C LYS A 79 24.59 -5.92 0.54
N GLY A 80 25.16 -5.73 1.73
CA GLY A 80 24.47 -5.05 2.84
C GLY A 80 24.15 -3.59 2.52
N LYS A 81 25.07 -2.87 1.86
CA LYS A 81 24.84 -1.49 1.44
C LYS A 81 23.77 -1.42 0.35
N VAL A 82 23.80 -2.33 -0.63
CA VAL A 82 22.76 -2.41 -1.67
C VAL A 82 21.37 -2.62 -1.05
N ALA A 83 21.25 -3.57 -0.12
CA ALA A 83 19.99 -3.84 0.57
C ALA A 83 19.46 -2.61 1.33
N ALA A 84 20.34 -1.90 2.06
CA ALA A 84 19.96 -0.68 2.77
C ALA A 84 19.49 0.43 1.81
N GLN A 85 20.23 0.67 0.72
CA GLN A 85 19.90 1.71 -0.26
C GLN A 85 18.60 1.39 -1.02
N CYS A 86 18.38 0.13 -1.40
CA CYS A 86 17.12 -0.37 -1.94
C CYS A 86 15.95 -0.17 -0.96
N SER A 87 16.17 -0.44 0.32
CA SER A 87 15.15 -0.23 1.36
C SER A 87 14.80 1.25 1.51
N HIS A 88 15.78 2.15 1.48
CA HIS A 88 15.53 3.59 1.49
C HIS A 88 14.72 4.05 0.29
N ALA A 89 15.05 3.57 -0.92
CA ALA A 89 14.31 3.87 -2.15
C ALA A 89 12.85 3.41 -2.05
N ALA A 90 12.64 2.15 -1.62
CA ALA A 90 11.31 1.58 -1.49
C ALA A 90 10.43 2.31 -0.47
N VAL A 91 10.95 2.61 0.73
CA VAL A 91 10.20 3.33 1.78
C VAL A 91 9.89 4.77 1.35
N SER A 92 10.83 5.43 0.67
CA SER A 92 10.62 6.78 0.17
C SER A 92 9.56 6.80 -0.94
N ALA A 93 9.61 5.86 -1.89
CA ALA A 93 8.60 5.71 -2.94
C ALA A 93 7.21 5.38 -2.35
N TYR A 94 7.13 4.44 -1.41
CA TYR A 94 5.89 4.11 -0.69
C TYR A 94 5.25 5.35 -0.05
N LYS A 95 6.03 6.12 0.72
CA LYS A 95 5.54 7.34 1.39
C LYS A 95 5.10 8.42 0.39
N GLN A 96 5.69 8.48 -0.79
CA GLN A 96 5.27 9.40 -1.84
C GLN A 96 3.93 8.98 -2.44
N VAL A 97 3.78 7.71 -2.83
CA VAL A 97 2.53 7.19 -3.41
C VAL A 97 1.40 7.22 -2.39
N GLN A 98 1.65 6.85 -1.14
CA GLN A 98 0.65 6.92 -0.06
C GLN A 98 0.01 8.30 0.07
N ARG A 99 0.77 9.38 -0.19
CA ARG A 99 0.24 10.75 -0.13
C ARG A 99 -0.42 11.21 -1.43
N ARG A 100 0.08 10.76 -2.58
CA ARG A 100 -0.32 11.27 -3.90
C ARG A 100 -1.43 10.45 -4.55
N ASN A 101 -1.39 9.13 -4.38
CA ASN A 101 -2.31 8.20 -5.00
C ASN A 101 -2.49 6.94 -4.11
N PRO A 102 -3.29 7.05 -3.03
CA PRO A 102 -3.53 5.93 -2.11
C PRO A 102 -4.18 4.71 -2.77
N ASP A 103 -4.98 4.89 -3.82
CA ASP A 103 -5.65 3.78 -4.49
C ASP A 103 -4.68 2.98 -5.36
N LEU A 104 -3.74 3.65 -6.04
CA LEU A 104 -2.63 2.96 -6.71
C LEU A 104 -1.79 2.15 -5.72
N LEU A 105 -1.55 2.70 -4.53
CA LEU A 105 -0.82 1.98 -3.49
C LEU A 105 -1.53 0.69 -3.09
N LYS A 106 -2.86 0.76 -2.86
CA LYS A 106 -3.67 -0.43 -2.55
C LYS A 106 -3.60 -1.48 -3.66
N GLN A 107 -3.66 -1.08 -4.92
CA GLN A 107 -3.55 -2.03 -6.04
C GLN A 107 -2.21 -2.77 -6.01
N TRP A 108 -1.11 -2.05 -5.81
CA TRP A 108 0.20 -2.67 -5.67
C TRP A 108 0.30 -3.59 -4.43
N GLU A 109 -0.30 -3.20 -3.30
CA GLU A 109 -0.38 -4.03 -2.09
C GLU A 109 -1.20 -5.31 -2.34
N TYR A 110 -2.31 -5.23 -3.07
CA TYR A 110 -3.10 -6.40 -3.47
C TYR A 110 -2.34 -7.34 -4.41
N CYS A 111 -1.42 -6.82 -5.23
CA CYS A 111 -0.50 -7.63 -6.01
C CYS A 111 0.62 -8.27 -5.17
N GLY A 112 0.62 -8.14 -3.84
CA GLY A 112 1.70 -8.65 -2.98
C GLY A 112 2.94 -7.75 -2.97
N GLN A 113 2.77 -6.47 -3.31
CA GLN A 113 3.80 -5.43 -3.25
C GLN A 113 5.15 -5.83 -3.91
N PRO A 114 5.16 -6.35 -5.15
CA PRO A 114 6.36 -6.89 -5.79
C PRO A 114 7.40 -5.79 -6.04
N LYS A 115 8.66 -6.16 -5.81
CA LYS A 115 9.84 -5.31 -5.97
C LYS A 115 10.89 -6.09 -6.77
N VAL A 116 11.36 -5.53 -7.88
CA VAL A 116 12.40 -6.15 -8.71
C VAL A 116 13.65 -5.29 -8.66
N VAL A 117 14.80 -5.91 -8.38
CA VAL A 117 16.09 -5.21 -8.31
C VAL A 117 16.82 -5.37 -9.63
N LEU A 118 17.15 -4.24 -10.27
CA LEU A 118 17.79 -4.14 -11.57
C LEU A 118 19.14 -3.42 -11.43
N LYS A 119 19.99 -3.50 -12.46
CA LYS A 119 21.26 -2.76 -12.49
C LYS A 119 21.36 -1.77 -13.64
N ALA A 120 21.81 -0.56 -13.31
CA ALA A 120 22.29 0.43 -14.25
C ALA A 120 23.83 0.41 -14.28
N PRO A 121 24.46 0.62 -15.45
CA PRO A 121 25.92 0.64 -15.55
C PRO A 121 26.53 1.82 -14.80
N ASP A 122 25.89 3.00 -14.79
CA ASP A 122 26.45 4.27 -14.33
C ASP A 122 25.38 5.28 -13.86
N GLU A 123 25.83 6.47 -13.43
CA GLU A 123 24.95 7.57 -13.02
C GLU A 123 24.13 8.16 -14.16
N GLU A 124 24.73 8.27 -15.35
CA GLU A 124 24.08 8.88 -16.50
C GLU A 124 22.83 8.11 -16.89
N THR A 125 22.95 6.77 -16.99
CA THR A 125 21.83 5.88 -17.23
C THR A 125 20.77 6.02 -16.14
N LEU A 126 21.18 6.13 -14.87
CA LEU A 126 20.26 6.31 -13.75
C LEU A 126 19.44 7.61 -13.87
N VAL A 127 20.06 8.70 -14.32
CA VAL A 127 19.41 10.01 -14.51
C VAL A 127 18.48 10.00 -15.74
N GLN A 128 18.86 9.30 -16.81
CA GLN A 128 18.00 9.12 -17.98
C GLN A 128 16.72 8.35 -17.61
N LEU A 129 16.84 7.23 -16.90
CA LEU A 129 15.70 6.44 -16.40
C LEU A 129 14.79 7.25 -15.47
N LEU A 130 15.37 8.09 -14.60
CA LEU A 130 14.61 8.99 -13.74
C LEU A 130 13.77 9.97 -14.56
N THR A 131 14.34 10.52 -15.63
CA THR A 131 13.66 11.49 -16.51
C THR A 131 12.52 10.83 -17.27
N ASP A 132 12.77 9.66 -17.89
CA ASP A 132 11.76 8.90 -18.62
C ASP A 132 10.60 8.47 -17.69
N ALA A 133 10.90 7.96 -16.50
CA ALA A 133 9.89 7.61 -15.51
C ALA A 133 9.00 8.80 -15.11
N LYS A 134 9.60 9.98 -14.88
CA LYS A 134 8.85 11.21 -14.57
C LYS A 134 7.95 11.64 -15.73
N GLN A 135 8.44 11.57 -16.97
CA GLN A 135 7.65 11.91 -18.17
C GLN A 135 6.42 11.01 -18.34
N ARG A 136 6.51 9.76 -17.89
CA ARG A 136 5.39 8.79 -17.88
C ARG A 136 4.49 8.90 -16.65
N GLY A 137 4.72 9.88 -15.77
CA GLY A 137 3.93 10.08 -14.56
C GLY A 137 4.18 9.06 -13.45
N LEU A 138 5.27 8.28 -13.53
CA LEU A 138 5.63 7.33 -12.47
C LEU A 138 6.23 8.05 -11.27
N THR A 139 5.96 7.53 -10.07
CA THR A 139 6.65 7.99 -8.87
C THR A 139 8.12 7.54 -8.93
N VAL A 140 9.03 8.45 -8.58
CA VAL A 140 10.47 8.17 -8.53
C VAL A 140 11.03 8.50 -7.15
N SER A 141 12.02 7.72 -6.72
CA SER A 141 12.77 7.96 -5.49
C SER A 141 14.26 7.77 -5.75
N LEU A 142 15.01 8.86 -5.77
CA LEU A 142 16.45 8.83 -6.01
C LEU A 142 17.18 8.93 -4.67
N ILE A 143 17.99 7.92 -4.37
CA ILE A 143 18.75 7.86 -3.13
C ILE A 143 20.18 8.32 -3.38
N GLN A 144 20.71 9.07 -2.43
CA GLN A 144 22.10 9.52 -2.39
C GLN A 144 22.78 8.96 -1.15
N ASP A 145 24.05 8.60 -1.28
CA ASP A 145 24.85 8.19 -0.13
C ASP A 145 25.26 9.43 0.68
N ALA A 146 25.02 9.39 1.99
CA ALA A 146 25.34 10.50 2.90
C ALA A 146 26.85 10.58 3.25
N GLY A 147 27.72 9.82 2.56
CA GLY A 147 29.16 9.85 2.79
C GLY A 147 29.63 9.10 4.04
N ARG A 148 28.82 8.17 4.56
CA ARG A 148 29.18 7.32 5.73
C ARG A 148 29.98 6.07 5.31
N THR A 149 30.38 5.97 4.04
CA THR A 149 31.00 4.79 3.46
C THR A 149 32.08 5.17 2.43
N GLN A 150 32.69 4.16 1.79
CA GLN A 150 33.78 4.29 0.80
C GLN A 150 33.38 4.97 -0.54
N ILE A 151 32.12 5.37 -0.72
CA ILE A 151 31.65 6.05 -1.93
C ILE A 151 31.67 7.57 -1.70
N ALA A 152 32.01 8.33 -2.73
CA ALA A 152 32.01 9.78 -2.67
C ALA A 152 30.67 10.33 -2.12
N PRO A 153 30.68 11.18 -1.08
CA PRO A 153 29.47 11.77 -0.53
C PRO A 153 28.60 12.42 -1.61
N GLY A 154 27.29 12.24 -1.52
CA GLY A 154 26.33 12.79 -2.50
C GLY A 154 26.14 11.96 -3.77
N SER A 155 26.92 10.88 -3.95
CA SER A 155 26.74 9.96 -5.07
C SER A 155 25.32 9.40 -5.08
N ARG A 156 24.65 9.49 -6.23
CA ARG A 156 23.35 8.83 -6.44
C ARG A 156 23.59 7.33 -6.53
N THR A 157 22.88 6.53 -5.76
CA THR A 157 23.15 5.09 -5.59
C THR A 157 22.06 4.20 -6.19
N VAL A 158 20.80 4.48 -5.84
CA VAL A 158 19.64 3.67 -6.23
C VAL A 158 18.50 4.59 -6.68
N LEU A 159 17.84 4.21 -7.76
CA LEU A 159 16.59 4.80 -8.22
C LEU A 159 15.45 3.81 -8.00
N GLY A 160 14.47 4.17 -7.18
CA GLY A 160 13.17 3.51 -7.14
C GLY A 160 12.23 4.10 -8.17
N ILE A 161 11.59 3.26 -8.98
CA ILE A 161 10.49 3.65 -9.89
C ILE A 161 9.24 2.87 -9.50
N GLY A 162 8.12 3.58 -9.39
CA GLY A 162 6.84 3.04 -8.95
C GLY A 162 6.61 3.18 -7.43
N PRO A 163 5.67 2.42 -6.85
CA PRO A 163 4.84 1.42 -7.53
C PRO A 163 4.00 2.03 -8.66
N GLY A 164 3.70 1.22 -9.68
CA GLY A 164 2.88 1.62 -10.82
C GLY A 164 2.53 0.42 -11.71
N PRO A 165 1.69 0.61 -12.75
CA PRO A 165 1.35 -0.43 -13.70
C PRO A 165 2.61 -1.04 -14.33
N ALA A 166 2.69 -2.37 -14.35
CA ALA A 166 3.90 -3.10 -14.73
C ALA A 166 4.31 -2.82 -16.18
N ASP A 167 3.35 -2.69 -17.10
CA ASP A 167 3.58 -2.35 -18.50
C ASP A 167 4.21 -0.96 -18.68
N ILE A 168 3.80 0.01 -17.87
CA ILE A 168 4.37 1.36 -17.89
C ILE A 168 5.76 1.39 -17.25
N VAL A 169 5.95 0.63 -16.16
CA VAL A 169 7.27 0.48 -15.53
C VAL A 169 8.25 -0.20 -16.49
N ASP A 170 7.83 -1.23 -17.22
CA ASP A 170 8.67 -1.96 -18.18
C ASP A 170 9.06 -1.16 -19.41
N LYS A 171 8.23 -0.20 -19.84
CA LYS A 171 8.62 0.75 -20.89
C LYS A 171 9.87 1.56 -20.51
N VAL A 172 10.12 1.76 -19.21
CA VAL A 172 11.31 2.45 -18.69
C VAL A 172 12.45 1.47 -18.43
N SER A 173 12.18 0.36 -17.73
CA SER A 173 13.23 -0.46 -17.14
C SER A 173 13.36 -1.89 -17.69
N GLY A 174 12.47 -2.32 -18.59
CA GLY A 174 12.38 -3.72 -19.03
C GLY A 174 13.62 -4.23 -19.78
N HIS A 175 14.44 -3.32 -20.31
CA HIS A 175 15.70 -3.65 -20.99
C HIS A 175 16.88 -3.85 -20.02
N LEU A 176 16.72 -3.50 -18.74
CA LEU A 176 17.78 -3.62 -17.74
C LEU A 176 17.90 -5.07 -17.26
N LYS A 177 19.12 -5.45 -16.89
CA LYS A 177 19.40 -6.77 -16.30
C LYS A 177 19.05 -6.78 -14.81
N LEU A 178 18.68 -7.95 -14.29
CA LEU A 178 18.59 -8.19 -12.85
C LEU A 178 19.95 -7.90 -12.18
N PHE A 179 19.91 -7.33 -10.97
CA PHE A 179 21.10 -6.96 -10.19
C PHE A 179 21.97 -8.19 -9.90
#